data_AF-A0A0L0DF53-F1
#
_entry.id   AF-A0A0L0DF53-F1
#
_cell.length_a   1.000
_cell.length_b   1.000
_cell.length_c   1.000
_cell.angle_alpha   90.00
_cell.angle_beta   90.00
_cell.angle_gamma   90.00
#
_symmetry.space_group_name_H-M   'P 1'
#
loop_
_entity.id
_entity.type
_entity.pdbx_description
1 polymer ?
#
loop_
_entity_poly.entity_id
_entity_poly.type
_entity_poly.pdbx_seq_one_letter_code
_entity_poly.pdbx_strand_id
1 'polypeptide(L)'
;MAEVSMCGYLLKRGEVNRNYSVRWFVLEAAMLWYYQSPNASKAIQSISLEDAIVRKSAAPAGSKRRKGNVYYFEVVARDKVWGLGARSAAERASWMSALSTLTMMGMENKYFIKAEEVIRQSELYKYRRRHGSRAQRASAVAAGTAGSEGTASSAAVDADDPVSGTVSGRMSPGMPPPLTPTTRP
;
A
#
# COMPACT_ATOMS: atom_id res chain seq x y z
N MET A 1 5.96 17.74 14.07
CA MET A 1 5.17 16.73 14.80
C MET A 1 4.93 15.60 13.83
N ALA A 2 5.35 14.37 14.12
CA ALA A 2 5.06 13.26 13.22
C ALA A 2 3.59 12.85 13.38
N GLU A 3 3.01 12.33 12.30
CA GLU A 3 1.59 12.01 12.23
C GLU A 3 1.33 10.68 12.96
N VAL A 4 0.45 10.70 13.97
CA VAL A 4 0.02 9.49 14.66
C VAL A 4 -0.83 8.66 13.68
N SER A 5 -0.32 7.50 13.30
CA SER A 5 -0.98 6.59 12.35
C SER A 5 -2.09 5.79 13.01
N MET A 6 -1.94 5.43 14.29
CA MET A 6 -2.96 4.69 15.04
C MET A 6 -2.75 4.86 16.56
N CYS A 7 -3.83 4.90 17.34
CA CYS A 7 -3.74 4.82 18.79
C CYS A 7 -4.92 4.04 19.36
N GLY A 8 -4.75 3.44 20.56
CA GLY A 8 -5.79 2.61 21.15
C GLY A 8 -5.32 1.76 22.32
N TYR A 9 -6.27 1.21 23.08
CA TYR A 9 -5.97 0.27 24.15
C TYR A 9 -5.72 -1.13 23.61
N LEU A 10 -4.65 -1.77 24.09
CA LEU A 10 -4.38 -3.20 23.87
C LEU A 10 -4.01 -3.87 25.19
N LEU A 11 -4.22 -5.18 25.25
CA LEU A 11 -3.66 -6.02 26.29
C LEU A 11 -2.20 -6.31 25.96
N LYS A 12 -1.28 -6.00 26.86
CA LYS A 12 0.15 -6.32 26.75
C LYS A 12 0.53 -7.45 27.71
N ARG A 13 1.21 -8.47 27.22
CA ARG A 13 1.81 -9.54 28.03
C ARG A 13 2.97 -9.00 28.88
N GLY A 14 2.99 -9.34 30.16
CA GLY A 14 4.10 -9.09 31.07
C GLY A 14 5.33 -9.88 30.67
N GLU A 15 6.51 -9.37 31.00
CA GLU A 15 7.80 -9.99 30.64
C GLU A 15 8.13 -11.17 31.56
N VAL A 16 8.00 -10.96 32.87
CA VAL A 16 8.31 -11.99 33.89
C VAL A 16 7.11 -12.88 34.16
N ASN A 17 6.03 -12.31 34.72
CA ASN A 17 4.87 -13.09 35.18
C ASN A 17 3.85 -13.42 34.07
N ARG A 18 4.13 -13.05 32.81
CA ARG A 18 3.30 -13.28 31.60
C ARG A 18 1.80 -12.90 31.69
N ASN A 19 1.38 -12.21 32.75
CA ASN A 19 0.03 -11.67 32.89
C ASN A 19 -0.21 -10.53 31.88
N TYR A 20 -1.44 -10.44 31.37
CA TYR A 20 -1.82 -9.36 30.46
C TYR A 20 -2.34 -8.15 31.24
N SER A 21 -1.90 -6.96 30.83
CA SER A 21 -2.38 -5.68 31.37
C SER A 21 -2.82 -4.75 30.25
N VAL A 22 -3.85 -3.94 30.49
CA VAL A 22 -4.30 -2.92 29.53
C VAL A 22 -3.26 -1.79 29.48
N ARG A 23 -2.85 -1.39 28.28
CA ARG A 23 -1.96 -0.25 28.03
C ARG A 23 -2.47 0.54 26.82
N TRP A 24 -2.23 1.84 26.84
CA TRP A 24 -2.52 2.72 25.70
C TRP A 24 -1.34 2.70 24.74
N PHE A 25 -1.57 2.30 23.49
CA PHE A 25 -0.56 2.25 22.45
C PHE A 25 -0.73 3.40 21.48
N VAL A 26 0.39 3.93 21.00
CA VAL A 26 0.47 4.97 19.98
C VAL A 26 1.49 4.54 18.95
N LEU A 27 1.05 4.46 17.70
CA LEU A 27 1.87 4.15 16.54
C LEU A 27 2.15 5.45 15.77
N GLU A 28 3.42 5.81 15.71
CA GLU A 28 3.90 7.02 15.04
C GLU A 28 5.14 6.67 14.22
N ALA A 29 5.08 6.91 12.91
CA ALA A 29 6.12 6.46 11.96
C ALA A 29 6.45 4.96 12.17
N ALA A 30 7.72 4.58 12.30
CA ALA A 30 8.14 3.19 12.55
C ALA A 30 8.32 2.87 14.05
N MET A 31 7.68 3.63 14.94
CA MET A 31 7.79 3.45 16.39
C MET A 31 6.42 3.18 17.02
N LEU A 32 6.35 2.10 17.78
CA LEU A 32 5.20 1.76 18.61
C LEU A 32 5.51 2.09 20.07
N TRP A 33 4.81 3.07 20.61
CA TRP A 33 4.93 3.51 22.00
C TRP A 33 3.79 2.95 22.82
N TYR A 34 4.04 2.71 24.11
CA TYR A 34 2.94 2.45 25.03
C TYR A 34 3.07 3.17 26.36
N TYR A 35 1.90 3.49 26.91
CA TYR A 35 1.70 4.33 28.06
C TYR A 35 0.78 3.64 29.07
N GLN A 36 0.78 4.14 30.30
CA GLN A 36 -0.17 3.68 31.31
C GLN A 36 -1.60 4.08 30.96
N SER A 37 -1.78 5.27 30.37
CA SER A 37 -3.06 5.85 29.95
C SER A 37 -2.81 6.89 28.83
N PRO A 38 -3.84 7.33 28.09
CA PRO A 38 -3.69 8.35 27.04
C PRO A 38 -3.20 9.71 27.55
N ASN A 39 -3.43 10.03 28.83
CA ASN A 39 -3.04 11.30 29.43
C ASN A 39 -1.64 11.25 30.08
N ALA A 40 -0.95 10.11 29.99
CA ALA A 40 0.39 9.97 30.57
C ALA A 40 1.41 10.76 29.74
N SER A 41 2.21 11.60 30.41
CA SER A 41 3.21 12.44 29.75
C SER A 41 4.42 11.67 29.23
N LYS A 42 4.73 10.51 29.82
CA LYS A 42 5.91 9.70 29.50
C LYS A 42 5.52 8.31 29.04
N ALA A 43 6.10 7.88 27.92
CA ALA A 43 5.99 6.51 27.44
C ALA A 43 6.70 5.57 28.42
N ILE A 44 6.08 4.42 28.68
CA ILE A 44 6.73 3.36 29.46
C ILE A 44 7.83 2.72 28.62
N GLN A 45 7.60 2.53 27.32
CA GLN A 45 8.58 2.00 26.40
C GLN A 45 8.26 2.38 24.94
N SER A 46 9.30 2.47 24.12
CA SER A 46 9.22 2.41 22.66
C SER A 46 9.59 1.03 22.14
N ILE A 47 9.03 0.70 20.98
CA ILE A 47 9.32 -0.50 20.21
C ILE A 47 9.60 -0.05 18.79
N SER A 48 10.84 -0.25 18.32
CA SER A 48 11.18 -0.03 16.90
C SER A 48 10.58 -1.15 16.05
N LEU A 49 9.96 -0.76 14.94
CA LEU A 49 9.36 -1.69 13.97
C LEU A 49 10.29 -2.04 12.81
N GLU A 50 11.43 -1.38 12.67
CA GLU A 50 12.37 -1.54 11.55
C GLU A 50 12.68 -3.02 11.26
N ASP A 51 13.19 -3.75 12.26
CA ASP A 51 13.47 -5.19 12.16
C ASP A 51 12.37 -6.07 12.75
N ALA A 52 11.16 -5.53 12.96
CA ALA A 52 10.10 -6.27 13.61
C ALA A 52 9.33 -7.17 12.63
N ILE A 53 8.90 -8.32 13.13
CA ILE A 53 7.94 -9.21 12.46
C ILE A 53 6.65 -9.17 13.25
N VAL A 54 5.54 -8.92 12.55
CA VAL A 54 4.20 -8.89 13.15
C VAL A 54 3.46 -10.16 12.74
N ARG A 55 3.00 -10.94 13.71
CA ARG A 55 2.35 -12.24 13.45
C ARG A 55 1.17 -12.51 14.36
N LYS A 56 0.24 -13.36 13.90
CA LYS A 56 -0.82 -13.87 14.77
C LYS A 56 -0.19 -14.76 15.85
N SER A 57 -0.73 -14.72 17.05
CA SER A 57 -0.32 -15.59 18.14
C SER A 57 -1.50 -16.45 18.59
N ALA A 58 -1.21 -17.68 18.99
CA ALA A 58 -2.21 -18.55 19.60
C ALA A 58 -2.61 -18.00 20.97
N ALA A 59 -3.80 -18.39 21.44
CA ALA A 59 -4.17 -18.06 22.82
C ALA A 59 -3.16 -18.71 23.79
N PRO A 60 -2.70 -17.99 24.83
CA PRO A 60 -1.81 -18.55 25.83
C PRO A 60 -2.43 -19.81 26.47
N ALA A 61 -1.63 -20.87 26.64
CA ALA A 61 -2.06 -22.08 27.32
C ALA A 61 -2.59 -21.74 28.73
N GLY A 62 -3.75 -22.26 29.10
CA GLY A 62 -4.37 -22.01 30.40
C GLY A 62 -5.11 -20.67 30.52
N SER A 63 -5.21 -19.86 29.46
CA SER A 63 -6.18 -18.76 29.45
C SER A 63 -7.58 -19.37 29.48
N LYS A 64 -8.20 -19.46 30.66
CA LYS A 64 -9.67 -19.58 30.74
C LYS A 64 -10.19 -18.49 29.82
N ARG A 65 -10.93 -18.84 28.76
CA ARG A 65 -11.58 -17.86 27.89
C ARG A 65 -12.25 -16.87 28.82
N ARG A 66 -11.63 -15.70 29.05
CA ARG A 66 -12.34 -14.63 29.73
C ARG A 66 -13.54 -14.36 28.86
N LYS A 67 -14.66 -14.05 29.47
CA LYS A 67 -15.90 -13.69 28.78
C LYS A 67 -15.57 -12.57 27.78
N GLY A 68 -15.39 -12.92 26.50
CA GLY A 68 -14.83 -12.07 25.46
C GLY A 68 -13.61 -12.69 24.74
N ASN A 69 -13.76 -13.01 23.46
CA ASN A 69 -12.68 -13.47 22.59
C ASN A 69 -11.59 -12.39 22.51
N VAL A 70 -10.47 -12.57 23.19
CA VAL A 70 -9.26 -11.74 22.97
C VAL A 70 -8.55 -12.26 21.72
N TYR A 71 -8.16 -11.34 20.85
CA TYR A 71 -7.51 -11.67 19.58
C TYR A 71 -6.02 -11.34 19.67
N TYR A 72 -5.22 -12.37 19.94
CA TYR A 72 -3.78 -12.23 20.18
C TYR A 72 -2.96 -12.10 18.91
N PHE A 73 -1.87 -11.35 19.02
CA PHE A 73 -0.82 -11.19 18.03
C PHE A 73 0.50 -10.85 18.73
N GLU A 74 1.61 -10.93 18.01
CA GLU A 74 2.94 -10.65 18.50
C GLU A 74 3.65 -9.66 17.61
N VAL A 75 4.40 -8.77 18.23
CA VAL A 75 5.49 -8.02 17.60
C VAL A 75 6.78 -8.69 18.06
N VAL A 76 7.58 -9.16 17.11
CA VAL A 76 8.82 -9.91 17.35
C VAL A 76 9.97 -9.05 16.84
N ALA A 77 10.82 -8.54 17.72
CA ALA A 77 12.12 -7.98 17.35
C ALA A 77 13.25 -8.99 17.69
N ARG A 78 14.50 -8.62 17.41
CA ARG A 78 15.68 -9.47 17.60
C ARG A 78 15.74 -10.12 18.98
N ASP A 79 15.61 -9.31 20.03
CA ASP A 79 15.83 -9.78 21.41
C ASP A 79 14.55 -9.89 22.25
N LYS A 80 13.40 -9.51 21.69
CA LYS A 80 12.17 -9.36 22.48
C LYS A 80 10.91 -9.65 21.68
N VAL A 81 9.98 -10.34 22.33
CA VAL A 81 8.65 -10.66 21.80
C VAL A 81 7.58 -10.00 22.67
N TRP A 82 6.89 -9.01 22.10
CA TRP A 82 5.75 -8.38 22.73
C TRP A 82 4.46 -9.11 22.33
N GLY A 83 3.90 -9.88 23.27
CA GLY A 83 2.58 -10.47 23.12
C GLY A 83 1.50 -9.43 23.37
N LEU A 84 0.64 -9.19 22.38
CA LEU A 84 -0.43 -8.20 22.41
C LEU A 84 -1.80 -8.87 22.20
N GLY A 85 -2.87 -8.21 22.63
CA GLY A 85 -4.24 -8.69 22.49
C GLY A 85 -5.23 -7.56 22.23
N ALA A 86 -6.03 -7.74 21.18
CA ALA A 86 -7.10 -6.83 20.79
C ALA A 86 -8.47 -7.34 21.30
N ARG A 87 -9.45 -6.44 21.42
CA ARG A 87 -10.82 -6.74 21.86
C ARG A 87 -11.68 -7.38 20.76
N SER A 88 -11.28 -7.26 19.50
CA SER A 88 -12.00 -7.81 18.34
C SER A 88 -11.04 -8.30 17.24
N ALA A 89 -11.54 -9.17 16.38
CA ALA A 89 -10.78 -9.67 15.23
C ALA A 89 -10.41 -8.53 14.27
N ALA A 90 -11.34 -7.59 14.07
CA ALA A 90 -11.17 -6.41 13.23
C ALA A 90 -10.10 -5.48 13.81
N GLU A 91 -10.15 -5.18 15.12
CA GLU A 91 -9.14 -4.34 15.77
C GLU A 91 -7.73 -4.96 15.67
N ARG A 92 -7.61 -6.29 15.90
CA ARG A 92 -6.34 -6.99 15.67
C ARG A 92 -5.87 -6.83 14.22
N ALA A 93 -6.76 -7.02 13.24
CA ALA A 93 -6.41 -6.93 11.83
C ALA A 93 -5.93 -5.52 11.46
N SER A 94 -6.59 -4.47 11.97
CA SER A 94 -6.17 -3.08 11.78
C SER A 94 -4.79 -2.82 12.37
N TRP A 95 -4.55 -3.20 13.62
CA TRP A 95 -3.24 -3.05 14.25
C TRP A 95 -2.15 -3.83 13.53
N MET A 96 -2.40 -5.11 13.21
CA MET A 96 -1.43 -5.93 12.51
C MET A 96 -1.08 -5.35 11.14
N SER A 97 -2.09 -4.90 10.37
CA SER A 97 -1.89 -4.25 9.08
C SER A 97 -1.03 -2.99 9.21
N ALA A 98 -1.42 -2.07 10.10
CA ALA A 98 -0.71 -0.82 10.32
C ALA A 98 0.75 -1.04 10.78
N LEU A 99 0.98 -1.99 11.69
CA LEU A 99 2.34 -2.30 12.14
C LEU A 99 3.17 -2.94 11.02
N SER A 100 2.58 -3.85 10.24
CA SER A 100 3.29 -4.59 9.19
C SER A 100 3.73 -3.71 8.02
N THR A 101 2.99 -2.63 7.71
CA THR A 101 3.37 -1.70 6.64
C THR A 101 4.54 -0.80 7.02
N LEU A 102 4.85 -0.70 8.31
CA LEU A 102 5.90 0.14 8.88
C LEU A 102 7.15 -0.65 9.28
N THR A 103 7.17 -1.96 9.07
CA THR A 103 8.39 -2.76 9.17
C THR A 103 9.26 -2.58 7.93
N MET A 104 10.56 -2.85 8.02
CA MET A 104 11.47 -2.74 6.87
C MET A 104 10.98 -3.59 5.70
N MET A 105 10.58 -4.84 5.95
CA MET A 105 9.99 -5.71 4.93
C MET A 105 8.71 -5.10 4.30
N GLY A 106 7.84 -4.47 5.10
CA GLY A 106 6.65 -3.80 4.58
C GLY A 106 6.98 -2.59 3.71
N MET A 107 7.98 -1.81 4.11
CA MET A 107 8.48 -0.67 3.37
C MET A 107 9.17 -1.10 2.07
N GLU A 108 10.05 -2.10 2.12
CA GLU A 108 10.73 -2.69 0.95
C GLU A 108 9.72 -3.21 -0.07
N ASN A 109 8.71 -3.97 0.37
CA ASN A 109 7.63 -4.42 -0.52
C ASN A 109 6.92 -3.25 -1.20
N LYS A 110 6.67 -2.16 -0.47
CA LYS A 110 6.06 -0.94 -1.02
C LYS A 110 6.96 -0.26 -2.05
N TYR A 111 8.27 -0.16 -1.79
CA TYR A 111 9.22 0.44 -2.73
C TYR A 111 9.43 -0.43 -3.97
N PHE A 112 9.45 -1.75 -3.80
CA PHE A 112 9.55 -2.70 -4.88
C PHE A 112 8.38 -2.55 -5.87
N ILE A 113 7.14 -2.57 -5.37
CA ILE A 113 5.93 -2.37 -6.20
C ILE A 113 5.99 -1.01 -6.94
N LYS A 114 6.45 0.05 -6.27
CA LYS A 114 6.60 1.37 -6.91
C LYS A 114 7.67 1.37 -7.99
N ALA A 115 8.81 0.69 -7.77
CA ALA A 115 9.88 0.59 -8.73
C ALA A 115 9.43 -0.17 -9.99
N GLU A 116 8.72 -1.29 -9.81
CA GLU A 116 8.13 -2.05 -10.92
C GLU A 116 7.17 -1.20 -11.75
N GLU A 117 6.31 -0.42 -11.10
CA GLU A 117 5.37 0.49 -11.77
C GLU A 117 6.10 1.56 -12.59
N VAL A 118 7.16 2.15 -12.04
CA VAL A 118 7.98 3.14 -12.76
C VAL A 118 8.63 2.52 -13.99
N ILE A 119 9.18 1.31 -13.86
CA ILE A 119 9.78 0.57 -14.98
C ILE A 119 8.73 0.36 -16.08
N ARG A 120 7.55 -0.16 -15.72
CA ARG A 120 6.44 -0.42 -16.63
C ARG A 120 5.99 0.83 -17.38
N GLN A 121 5.83 1.96 -16.68
CA GLN A 121 5.45 3.22 -17.30
C GLN A 121 6.53 3.73 -18.26
N SER A 122 7.80 3.56 -17.88
CA SER A 122 8.93 3.92 -18.75
C SER A 122 8.94 3.10 -20.04
N GLU A 123 8.59 1.82 -19.97
CA GLU A 123 8.50 0.93 -21.13
C GLU A 123 7.34 1.33 -22.04
N LEU A 124 6.16 1.61 -21.49
CA LEU A 124 5.00 2.11 -22.23
C LEU A 124 5.29 3.45 -22.90
N TYR A 125 5.97 4.35 -22.21
CA TYR A 125 6.40 5.63 -22.78
C TYR A 125 7.35 5.41 -23.96
N LYS A 126 8.38 4.58 -23.80
CA LYS A 126 9.32 4.23 -24.89
C LYS A 126 8.61 3.54 -26.05
N TYR A 127 7.62 2.69 -25.78
CA TYR A 127 6.80 2.02 -26.79
C TYR A 127 5.95 3.02 -27.57
N ARG A 128 5.20 3.89 -26.87
CA ARG A 128 4.38 4.95 -27.50
C ARG A 128 5.23 5.92 -28.31
N ARG A 129 6.42 6.30 -27.84
CA ARG A 129 7.31 7.17 -28.62
C ARG A 129 7.80 6.49 -29.90
N ARG A 130 8.12 5.19 -29.85
CA ARG A 130 8.60 4.41 -31.00
C ARG A 130 7.49 4.06 -32.00
N HIS A 131 6.30 3.72 -31.52
CA HIS A 131 5.20 3.19 -32.33
C HIS A 131 4.00 4.13 -32.48
N GLY A 132 3.86 5.15 -31.63
CA GLY A 132 2.79 6.14 -31.70
C GLY A 132 2.92 7.05 -32.91
N SER A 133 4.15 7.37 -33.35
CA SER A 133 4.39 8.08 -34.60
C SER A 133 4.05 7.23 -35.84
N ARG A 134 4.17 5.90 -35.75
CA ARG A 134 3.80 4.97 -36.83
C ARG A 134 2.29 4.79 -36.93
N ALA A 135 1.57 4.74 -35.80
CA ALA A 135 0.11 4.73 -35.79
C ALA A 135 -0.47 6.07 -36.28
N GLN A 136 0.09 7.21 -35.84
CA GLN A 136 -0.29 8.55 -36.32
C GLN A 136 0.04 8.79 -37.80
N ARG A 137 1.21 8.31 -38.29
CA ARG A 137 1.56 8.34 -39.72
C ARG A 137 0.68 7.42 -40.56
N ALA A 138 0.36 6.21 -40.10
CA ALA A 138 -0.55 5.32 -40.82
C ALA A 138 -1.97 5.91 -40.93
N SER A 139 -2.47 6.59 -39.88
CA SER A 139 -3.73 7.31 -39.94
C SER A 139 -3.68 8.58 -40.80
N ALA A 140 -2.54 9.30 -40.84
CA ALA A 140 -2.37 10.47 -41.70
C ALA A 140 -2.26 10.09 -43.19
N VAL A 141 -1.63 8.96 -43.52
CA VAL A 141 -1.58 8.42 -44.88
C VAL A 141 -2.97 7.95 -45.31
N ALA A 142 -3.75 7.31 -44.43
CA ALA A 142 -5.14 6.94 -44.71
C ALA A 142 -6.05 8.19 -44.91
N ALA A 143 -5.87 9.24 -44.12
CA ALA A 143 -6.62 10.50 -44.26
C ALA A 143 -6.21 11.31 -45.52
N GLY A 144 -4.93 11.31 -45.89
CA GLY A 144 -4.43 11.98 -47.09
C GLY A 144 -4.84 11.29 -48.41
N THR A 145 -5.25 10.03 -48.36
CA THR A 145 -5.74 9.29 -49.53
C THR A 145 -7.24 9.55 -49.80
N ALA A 146 -7.96 10.17 -48.86
CA ALA A 146 -9.40 10.41 -48.95
C ALA A 146 -9.78 11.86 -49.26
N GLY A 147 -8.82 12.74 -49.57
CA GLY A 147 -9.06 14.18 -49.71
C GLY A 147 -8.45 14.78 -50.97
N SER A 148 -9.05 14.53 -52.12
CA SER A 148 -8.93 15.41 -53.29
C SER A 148 -10.33 15.84 -53.75
N GLU A 149 -10.96 16.74 -53.01
CA GLU A 149 -11.99 17.63 -53.54
C GLU A 149 -11.89 18.95 -52.77
N GLY A 150 -11.81 20.05 -53.51
CA GLY A 150 -11.21 21.29 -53.05
C GLY A 150 -12.15 22.37 -52.55
N THR A 151 -11.50 23.53 -52.39
CA THR A 151 -12.00 24.89 -52.19
C THR A 151 -12.15 25.36 -50.74
N ALA A 152 -11.82 26.64 -50.58
CA ALA A 152 -11.24 27.29 -49.41
C ALA A 152 -12.24 28.12 -48.60
N SER A 153 -11.90 28.42 -47.33
CA SER A 153 -11.71 29.79 -46.80
C SER A 153 -12.18 29.98 -45.34
N SER A 154 -11.27 30.57 -44.54
CA SER A 154 -11.48 31.65 -43.55
C SER A 154 -12.01 31.40 -42.12
N ALA A 155 -11.26 32.02 -41.18
CA ALA A 155 -11.55 32.51 -39.81
C ALA A 155 -11.59 31.46 -38.67
N ALA A 156 -10.66 31.48 -37.69
CA ALA A 156 -10.55 32.38 -36.50
C ALA A 156 -11.80 32.25 -35.60
N VAL A 157 -11.78 31.91 -34.30
CA VAL A 157 -11.03 32.45 -33.14
C VAL A 157 -11.28 31.58 -31.88
N ASP A 158 -10.34 31.66 -30.94
CA ASP A 158 -10.43 31.67 -29.46
C ASP A 158 -11.24 30.67 -28.58
N ALA A 159 -10.48 30.17 -27.59
CA ALA A 159 -10.72 30.14 -26.13
C ALA A 159 -11.59 29.06 -25.41
N ASP A 160 -10.95 28.61 -24.31
CA ASP A 160 -11.43 28.20 -22.98
C ASP A 160 -12.03 26.79 -22.70
N ASP A 161 -11.45 26.19 -21.65
CA ASP A 161 -11.87 25.06 -20.80
C ASP A 161 -13.17 25.44 -20.01
N PRO A 162 -13.87 24.61 -19.18
CA PRO A 162 -13.59 23.23 -18.73
C PRO A 162 -14.82 22.26 -18.55
N VAL A 163 -14.46 21.00 -18.24
CA VAL A 163 -15.13 19.97 -17.38
C VAL A 163 -16.42 19.22 -17.80
N SER A 164 -16.33 17.89 -17.60
CA SER A 164 -17.36 16.89 -17.20
C SER A 164 -18.08 16.04 -18.26
N GLY A 165 -17.76 14.73 -18.23
CA GLY A 165 -18.73 13.64 -18.17
C GLY A 165 -19.41 13.14 -19.45
N THR A 166 -18.98 11.98 -19.97
CA THR A 166 -19.77 10.73 -20.11
C THR A 166 -19.26 9.82 -21.24
N VAL A 167 -19.17 8.54 -20.89
CA VAL A 167 -18.87 7.29 -21.61
C VAL A 167 -19.21 7.23 -23.11
N SER A 168 -18.28 6.71 -23.91
CA SER A 168 -18.58 5.69 -24.94
C SER A 168 -17.33 4.90 -25.32
N GLY A 169 -17.46 3.58 -25.38
CA GLY A 169 -16.37 2.62 -25.43
C GLY A 169 -15.57 2.66 -26.74
N ARG A 170 -14.24 2.57 -26.60
CA ARG A 170 -13.36 2.12 -27.67
C ARG A 170 -12.37 1.13 -27.07
N MET A 171 -12.46 -0.11 -27.54
CA MET A 171 -11.63 -1.22 -27.12
C MET A 171 -10.14 -0.88 -27.33
N SER A 172 -9.35 -1.04 -26.28
CA SER A 172 -7.90 -0.89 -26.29
C SER A 172 -7.26 -1.89 -27.26
N PRO A 173 -6.21 -1.54 -28.01
CA PRO A 173 -5.41 -2.53 -28.71
C PRO A 173 -4.67 -3.38 -27.65
N GLY A 174 -4.80 -4.70 -27.80
CA GLY A 174 -4.29 -5.70 -26.88
C GLY A 174 -2.79 -5.54 -26.59
N MET A 175 -2.45 -5.81 -25.33
CA MET A 175 -1.09 -5.95 -24.84
C MET A 175 -0.34 -6.99 -25.70
N PRO A 176 0.90 -6.75 -26.15
CA PRO A 176 1.68 -7.80 -26.79
C PRO A 176 1.97 -8.92 -25.77
N PRO A 177 1.92 -10.19 -26.19
CA PRO A 177 2.14 -11.32 -25.29
C PRO A 177 3.59 -11.32 -24.76
N PRO A 178 3.80 -11.83 -23.52
CA PRO A 178 5.14 -11.94 -22.94
C PRO A 178 6.01 -12.89 -23.76
N LEU A 179 7.28 -12.51 -23.96
CA LEU A 179 8.26 -13.33 -24.65
C LEU A 179 8.53 -14.60 -23.84
N THR A 180 8.25 -15.76 -24.45
CA THR A 180 8.61 -17.06 -23.87
C THR A 180 10.12 -17.31 -24.04
N PRO A 181 10.78 -17.91 -23.03
CA PRO A 181 12.19 -18.27 -23.15
C PRO A 181 12.34 -19.38 -24.20
N THR A 182 13.10 -19.09 -25.25
CA THR A 182 13.51 -20.08 -26.25
C THR A 182 14.58 -20.98 -25.64
N THR A 183 14.20 -22.19 -25.25
CA THR A 183 15.16 -23.27 -25.03
C THR A 183 15.64 -23.74 -26.41
N ARG A 184 16.91 -23.51 -26.72
CA ARG A 184 17.56 -24.04 -27.93
C ARG A 184 18.24 -25.38 -27.57
N PRO A 185 18.19 -26.40 -28.46
CA PRO A 185 18.74 -27.73 -28.21
C PRO A 185 20.26 -27.74 -28.03
#